data_AF-A0A534JIN3-F1
#
_entry.id   AF-A0A534JIN3-F1
#
_cell.length_a   1.000
_cell.length_b   1.000
_cell.length_c   1.000
_cell.angle_alpha   90.00
_cell.angle_beta   90.00
_cell.angle_gamma   90.00
#
_symmetry.space_group_name_H-M   'P 1'
#
loop_
_entity.id
_entity.type
_entity.pdbx_description
1 polymer ?
#
loop_
_entity_poly.entity_id
_entity_poly.type
_entity_poly.pdbx_seq_one_letter_code
_entity_poly.pdbx_strand_id
1 'polypeptide(L)'
;MGGSAKYGLLFILVLVATIAFAAYGAIVVNFAYEREVGGYIRNAYEVNKPENMISELTKAVAGMRRLGLTEGMYAAYVPWERTPDRSMEFQYEYIAQLINRTESVILWRTLAYGGNSTPETLGDVYEQKMDNLRSFMTEGCSDRLVCTDWIARDVYYVYQATPFYFGWLFGLGAALGLLMSLGLFAYVNLAGRWRAARVRPPIPMEVLTRVRRWVILPLYLLSFALMGLPFLLGLIRP
;
A
#
# COMPACT_ATOMS: atom_id res chain seq x y z
N MET A 1 -40.32 -14.95 -13.18
CA MET A 1 -38.98 -15.28 -13.75
C MET A 1 -37.92 -14.16 -13.64
N GLY A 2 -38.18 -12.96 -13.08
CA GLY A 2 -37.23 -11.82 -13.13
C GLY A 2 -36.20 -11.65 -11.98
N GLY A 3 -35.88 -12.70 -11.20
CA GLY A 3 -35.02 -12.60 -10.01
C GLY A 3 -33.52 -12.80 -10.27
N SER A 4 -33.15 -13.77 -11.10
CA SER A 4 -31.76 -14.22 -11.30
C SER A 4 -30.85 -13.14 -11.94
N ALA A 5 -31.37 -12.42 -12.95
CA ALA A 5 -30.62 -11.38 -13.65
C ALA A 5 -30.20 -10.19 -12.77
N LYS A 6 -31.03 -9.82 -11.78
CA LYS A 6 -30.75 -8.71 -10.86
C LYS A 6 -29.56 -9.00 -9.94
N TYR A 7 -29.43 -10.24 -9.48
CA TYR A 7 -28.33 -10.66 -8.61
C TYR A 7 -27.03 -10.88 -9.40
N GLY A 8 -27.14 -11.37 -10.65
CA GLY A 8 -26.00 -11.42 -11.56
C GLY A 8 -25.45 -10.02 -11.90
N LEU A 9 -26.33 -9.05 -12.16
CA LEU A 9 -25.93 -7.66 -12.37
C LEU A 9 -25.23 -7.07 -11.14
N LEU A 10 -25.77 -7.32 -9.94
CA LEU A 10 -25.17 -6.82 -8.70
C LEU A 10 -23.78 -7.42 -8.45
N PHE A 11 -23.59 -8.72 -8.72
CA PHE A 11 -22.27 -9.35 -8.69
C PHE A 11 -21.28 -8.66 -9.64
N ILE A 12 -21.69 -8.42 -10.89
CA ILE A 12 -20.85 -7.75 -11.90
C ILE A 12 -20.47 -6.33 -11.43
N LEU A 13 -21.42 -5.57 -10.87
CA LEU A 13 -21.16 -4.21 -10.40
C LEU A 13 -20.12 -4.18 -9.27
N VAL A 14 -20.25 -5.05 -8.27
CA VAL A 14 -19.27 -5.13 -7.16
C VAL A 14 -17.92 -5.59 -7.68
N LEU A 15 -17.88 -6.56 -8.60
CA LEU A 15 -16.65 -7.04 -9.21
C LEU A 15 -15.93 -5.93 -9.98
N VAL A 16 -16.63 -5.20 -10.85
CA VAL A 16 -16.07 -4.09 -11.63
C VAL A 16 -15.55 -2.98 -10.71
N ALA A 17 -16.31 -2.60 -9.68
CA ALA A 17 -15.86 -1.60 -8.71
C ALA A 17 -14.57 -2.05 -7.98
N THR A 18 -14.47 -3.34 -7.65
CA THR A 18 -13.29 -3.91 -6.99
C THR A 18 -12.06 -3.88 -7.89
N ILE A 19 -12.23 -4.27 -9.16
CA ILE A 19 -11.16 -4.22 -10.17
C ILE A 19 -10.71 -2.78 -10.41
N ALA A 20 -11.66 -1.84 -10.55
CA ALA A 20 -11.36 -0.43 -10.77
C ALA A 20 -10.59 0.18 -9.59
N PHE A 21 -10.97 -0.12 -8.36
CA PHE A 21 -10.26 0.33 -7.16
C PHE A 21 -8.84 -0.24 -7.09
N ALA A 22 -8.69 -1.55 -7.30
CA ALA A 22 -7.38 -2.20 -7.31
C ALA A 22 -6.47 -1.64 -8.42
N ALA A 23 -7.02 -1.44 -9.63
CA ALA A 23 -6.30 -0.85 -10.76
C ALA A 23 -5.88 0.60 -10.48
N TYR A 24 -6.76 1.42 -9.91
CA TYR A 24 -6.42 2.79 -9.50
C TYR A 24 -5.25 2.82 -8.49
N GLY A 25 -5.24 1.89 -7.53
CA GLY A 25 -4.17 1.78 -6.54
C GLY A 25 -2.83 1.41 -7.14
N ALA A 26 -2.82 0.33 -7.92
CA ALA A 26 -1.60 -0.15 -8.55
C ALA A 26 -1.05 0.83 -9.60
N ILE A 27 -1.91 1.40 -10.45
CA ILE A 27 -1.50 2.13 -11.65
C ILE A 27 -1.29 3.61 -11.37
N VAL A 28 -2.06 4.21 -10.46
CA VAL A 28 -2.00 5.67 -10.24
C VAL A 28 -1.27 5.98 -8.96
N VAL A 29 -1.73 5.42 -7.84
CA VAL A 29 -1.21 5.80 -6.52
C VAL A 29 0.19 5.24 -6.30
N ASN A 30 0.35 3.91 -6.40
CA ASN A 30 1.64 3.27 -6.19
C ASN A 30 2.65 3.73 -7.24
N PHE A 31 2.23 3.81 -8.51
CA PHE A 31 3.10 4.29 -9.58
C PHE A 31 3.60 5.72 -9.35
N ALA A 32 2.73 6.65 -8.92
CA ALA A 32 3.14 8.02 -8.67
C ALA A 32 4.18 8.09 -7.54
N TYR A 33 3.96 7.35 -6.45
CA TYR A 33 4.91 7.29 -5.35
C TYR A 33 6.23 6.61 -5.74
N GLU A 34 6.18 5.44 -6.36
CA GLU A 34 7.36 4.69 -6.81
C GLU A 34 8.16 5.47 -7.86
N ARG A 35 7.49 6.21 -8.74
CA ARG A 35 8.18 7.03 -9.74
C ARG A 35 8.94 8.20 -9.11
N GLU A 36 8.36 8.84 -8.10
CA GLU A 36 8.90 10.07 -7.54
C GLU A 36 9.81 9.85 -6.33
N VAL A 37 9.66 8.74 -5.60
CA VAL A 37 10.39 8.45 -4.36
C VAL A 37 10.94 7.03 -4.33
N GLY A 38 10.08 6.01 -4.33
CA GLY A 38 10.48 4.61 -4.08
C GLY A 38 11.53 4.08 -5.07
N GLY A 39 11.40 4.45 -6.34
CA GLY A 39 12.35 4.10 -7.40
C GLY A 39 13.72 4.74 -7.21
N TYR A 40 13.79 6.00 -6.75
CA TYR A 40 15.08 6.63 -6.44
C TYR A 40 15.74 6.00 -5.21
N ILE A 41 14.97 5.66 -4.18
CA ILE A 41 15.47 4.95 -3.00
C ILE A 41 16.01 3.56 -3.37
N ARG A 42 15.29 2.84 -4.23
CA ARG A 42 15.74 1.56 -4.76
C ARG A 42 17.01 1.68 -5.61
N ASN A 43 17.07 2.67 -6.51
CA ASN A 43 18.26 2.93 -7.30
C ASN A 43 19.46 3.27 -6.40
N ALA A 44 19.26 4.05 -5.34
CA ALA A 44 20.30 4.38 -4.37
C ALA A 44 20.89 3.13 -3.69
N TYR A 45 20.07 2.11 -3.44
CA TYR A 45 20.52 0.83 -2.91
C TYR A 45 21.31 0.00 -3.95
N GLU A 46 20.84 -0.03 -5.20
CA GLU A 46 21.40 -0.87 -6.28
C GLU A 46 22.70 -0.31 -6.88
N VAL A 47 23.01 0.98 -6.69
CA VAL A 47 24.25 1.57 -7.22
C VAL A 47 25.50 1.14 -6.44
N ASN A 48 26.62 1.04 -7.15
CA ASN A 48 27.93 0.66 -6.59
C ASN A 48 28.85 1.86 -6.35
N LYS A 49 28.40 3.09 -6.62
CA LYS A 49 29.18 4.33 -6.45
C LYS A 49 28.50 5.24 -5.43
N PRO A 50 29.21 5.71 -4.39
CA PRO A 50 28.62 6.55 -3.35
C PRO A 50 28.10 7.89 -3.89
N GLU A 51 28.70 8.45 -4.94
CA GLU A 51 28.21 9.68 -5.59
C GLU A 51 26.82 9.48 -6.21
N ASN A 52 26.63 8.34 -6.86
CA ASN A 52 25.34 7.99 -7.46
C ASN A 52 24.30 7.75 -6.36
N MET A 53 24.70 7.14 -5.25
CA MET A 53 23.80 6.93 -4.10
C MET A 53 23.32 8.28 -3.53
N ILE A 54 24.22 9.24 -3.31
CA ILE A 54 23.84 10.59 -2.86
C ILE A 54 22.89 11.26 -3.87
N SER A 55 23.20 11.16 -5.16
CA SER A 55 22.36 11.74 -6.23
C SER A 55 20.93 11.18 -6.21
N GLU A 56 20.79 9.86 -6.10
CA GLU A 56 19.48 9.21 -6.05
C GLU A 56 18.73 9.51 -4.73
N LEU A 57 19.41 9.51 -3.58
CA LEU A 57 18.81 9.93 -2.30
C LEU A 57 18.32 11.39 -2.35
N THR A 58 19.09 12.28 -2.97
CA THR A 58 18.71 13.69 -3.13
C THR A 58 17.49 13.83 -4.05
N LYS A 59 17.41 13.03 -5.12
CA LYS A 59 16.22 12.97 -5.99
C LYS A 59 14.99 12.45 -5.23
N ALA A 60 15.16 11.46 -4.36
CA ALA A 60 14.08 10.96 -3.51
C ALA A 60 13.55 12.06 -2.57
N VAL A 61 14.43 12.81 -1.90
CA VAL A 61 14.05 13.97 -1.06
C VAL A 61 13.30 15.03 -1.87
N ALA A 62 13.79 15.36 -3.07
CA ALA A 62 13.10 16.29 -3.97
C ALA A 62 11.74 15.74 -4.41
N GLY A 63 11.64 14.42 -4.64
CA GLY A 63 10.40 13.69 -4.90
C GLY A 63 9.38 13.82 -3.79
N MET A 64 9.78 13.57 -2.54
CA MET A 64 8.92 13.72 -1.36
C MET A 64 8.33 15.13 -1.27
N ARG A 65 9.17 16.15 -1.50
CA ARG A 65 8.72 17.55 -1.52
C ARG A 65 7.76 17.84 -2.69
N ARG A 66 8.02 17.29 -3.89
CA ARG A 66 7.12 17.42 -5.06
C ARG A 66 5.76 16.75 -4.83
N LEU A 67 5.72 15.65 -4.10
CA LEU A 67 4.48 15.00 -3.67
C LEU A 67 3.79 15.75 -2.50
N GLY A 68 4.35 16.86 -2.04
CA GLY A 68 3.79 17.67 -0.96
C GLY A 68 3.95 17.07 0.43
N LEU A 69 4.90 16.15 0.62
CA LEU A 69 5.16 15.52 1.92
C LEU A 69 5.99 16.48 2.79
N THR A 70 5.33 17.25 3.66
CA THR A 70 5.99 18.26 4.50
C THR A 70 6.38 17.71 5.86
N GLU A 71 7.40 18.29 6.49
CA GLU A 71 7.95 17.88 7.81
C GLU A 71 6.88 17.70 8.91
N GLY A 72 5.86 18.56 8.96
CA GLY A 72 4.76 18.48 9.93
C GLY A 72 3.73 17.37 9.70
N MET A 73 3.90 16.53 8.68
CA MET A 73 3.03 15.39 8.41
C MET A 73 3.50 14.14 9.16
N TYR A 74 2.55 13.26 9.50
CA TYR A 74 2.81 12.04 10.26
C TYR A 74 2.24 10.82 9.54
N ALA A 75 2.92 9.67 9.61
CA ALA A 75 2.41 8.37 9.18
C ALA A 75 1.31 7.85 10.13
N ALA A 76 0.30 8.67 10.39
CA ALA A 76 -0.79 8.43 11.33
C ALA A 76 -2.02 9.20 10.87
N TYR A 77 -3.13 8.49 10.69
CA TYR A 77 -4.42 9.11 10.34
C TYR A 77 -5.07 9.80 11.55
N VAL A 78 -4.90 9.21 12.74
CA VAL A 78 -5.53 9.69 13.98
C VAL A 78 -4.54 10.47 14.86
N PRO A 79 -4.98 11.53 15.57
CA PRO A 79 -4.06 12.40 16.32
C PRO A 79 -3.27 11.71 17.44
N TRP A 80 -3.83 10.71 18.11
CA TRP A 80 -3.18 10.02 19.24
C TRP A 80 -2.08 9.04 18.81
N GLU A 81 -1.95 8.75 17.52
CA GLU A 81 -0.88 7.93 16.95
C GLU A 81 0.30 8.76 16.41
N ARG A 82 0.22 10.09 16.53
CA ARG A 82 1.27 10.99 16.07
C ARG A 82 2.44 10.97 17.06
N THR A 83 3.48 10.27 16.70
CA THR A 83 4.74 10.19 17.44
C THR A 83 5.91 10.71 16.60
N PRO A 84 7.00 11.22 17.20
CA PRO A 84 8.12 11.79 16.46
C PRO A 84 8.76 10.83 15.46
N ASP A 85 8.86 9.54 15.80
CA ASP A 85 9.37 8.46 14.95
C ASP A 85 8.47 8.12 13.74
N ARG A 86 7.29 8.74 13.66
CA ARG A 86 6.36 8.64 12.53
C ARG A 86 6.25 9.95 11.74
N SER A 87 7.06 10.96 12.05
CA SER A 87 7.02 12.25 11.38
C SER A 87 7.81 12.24 10.07
N MET A 88 7.36 13.04 9.09
CA MET A 88 8.15 13.33 7.90
C MET A 88 9.45 14.04 8.21
N GLU A 89 9.50 14.83 9.29
CA GLU A 89 10.74 15.42 9.79
C GLU A 89 11.79 14.35 10.07
N PHE A 90 11.44 13.32 10.85
CA PHE A 90 12.31 12.17 11.10
C PHE A 90 12.75 11.47 9.80
N GLN A 91 11.84 11.32 8.83
CA GLN A 91 12.14 10.74 7.52
C GLN A 91 13.20 11.54 6.74
N TYR A 92 13.10 12.87 6.76
CA TYR A 92 14.08 13.74 6.11
C TYR A 92 15.44 13.69 6.84
N GLU A 93 15.44 13.72 8.17
CA GLU A 93 16.64 13.58 8.98
C GLU A 93 17.34 12.24 8.73
N TYR A 94 16.57 11.15 8.64
CA TYR A 94 17.10 9.82 8.38
C TYR A 94 17.82 9.75 7.03
N ILE A 95 17.23 10.31 5.95
CA ILE A 95 17.88 10.36 4.64
C ILE A 95 19.10 11.30 4.66
N ALA A 96 19.03 12.43 5.37
CA ALA A 96 20.18 13.32 5.52
C ALA A 96 21.36 12.62 6.24
N GLN A 97 21.09 11.81 7.27
CA GLN A 97 22.12 11.01 7.94
C GLN A 97 22.72 9.95 7.01
N LEU A 98 21.91 9.30 6.15
CA LEU A 98 22.41 8.40 5.12
C LEU A 98 23.33 9.11 4.12
N ILE A 99 22.94 10.29 3.64
CA ILE A 99 23.78 11.12 2.75
C ILE A 99 25.11 11.45 3.43
N ASN A 100 25.10 11.94 4.67
CA ASN A 100 26.31 12.27 5.42
C ASN A 100 27.23 11.05 5.61
N ARG A 101 26.66 9.87 5.87
CA ARG A 101 27.44 8.61 5.97
C ARG A 101 28.06 8.25 4.62
N THR A 102 27.33 8.44 3.52
CA THR A 102 27.84 8.19 2.16
C THR A 102 28.97 9.16 1.79
N GLU A 103 28.85 10.43 2.15
CA GLU A 103 29.92 11.43 1.98
C GLU A 103 31.18 11.04 2.76
N SER A 104 31.04 10.48 3.97
CA SER A 104 32.19 9.98 4.74
C SER A 104 32.93 8.84 4.03
N VAL A 105 32.24 8.00 3.26
CA VAL A 105 32.85 6.95 2.43
C VAL A 105 33.61 7.55 1.25
N ILE A 106 33.09 8.61 0.62
CA ILE A 106 33.78 9.34 -0.45
C ILE A 106 35.07 9.97 0.08
N LEU A 107 34.99 10.63 1.24
CA LEU A 107 36.15 11.25 1.89
C LEU A 107 37.21 10.19 2.21
N TRP A 108 36.81 9.08 2.84
CA TRP A 108 37.70 7.96 3.12
C TRP A 108 38.36 7.43 1.84
N ARG A 109 37.59 7.20 0.78
CA ARG A 109 38.12 6.71 -0.51
C ARG A 109 39.17 7.67 -1.06
N THR A 110 38.88 8.98 -1.04
CA THR A 110 39.80 10.01 -1.54
C THR A 110 41.13 10.01 -0.75
N LEU A 111 41.06 9.90 0.57
CA LEU A 111 42.26 9.88 1.44
C LEU A 111 43.05 8.56 1.32
N ALA A 112 42.35 7.43 1.25
CA ALA A 112 42.96 6.10 1.23
C ALA A 112 43.68 5.81 -0.10
N TYR A 113 43.07 6.19 -1.23
CA TYR A 113 43.69 6.04 -2.55
C TYR A 113 44.77 7.09 -2.84
N GLY A 114 44.86 8.15 -2.04
CA GLY A 114 45.99 9.11 -2.06
C GLY A 114 47.20 8.67 -1.22
N GLY A 115 47.08 7.58 -0.45
CA GLY A 115 48.13 7.04 0.41
C GLY A 115 48.85 5.81 -0.17
N ASN A 116 49.85 5.30 0.56
CA ASN A 116 50.69 4.15 0.18
C ASN A 116 50.03 2.77 0.49
N SER A 117 48.72 2.66 0.38
CA SER A 117 47.98 1.42 0.68
C SER A 117 47.93 0.48 -0.53
N THR A 118 47.89 -0.84 -0.30
CA THR A 118 47.80 -1.82 -1.40
C THR A 118 46.38 -1.84 -2.01
N PRO A 119 46.23 -1.86 -3.35
CA PRO A 119 44.93 -1.72 -4.01
C PRO A 119 43.88 -2.78 -3.63
N GLU A 120 44.30 -4.02 -3.37
CA GLU A 120 43.41 -5.15 -3.03
C GLU A 120 42.75 -4.95 -1.67
N THR A 121 43.51 -4.54 -0.65
CA THR A 121 42.96 -4.26 0.69
C THR A 121 42.03 -3.05 0.73
N LEU A 122 42.23 -2.08 -0.18
CA LEU A 122 41.33 -0.94 -0.34
C LEU A 122 40.00 -1.32 -0.98
N GLY A 123 40.00 -2.30 -1.88
CA GLY A 123 38.79 -2.85 -2.50
C GLY A 123 37.87 -3.49 -1.48
N ASP A 124 38.40 -4.41 -0.66
CA ASP A 124 37.62 -5.13 0.36
C ASP A 124 37.00 -4.17 1.39
N VAL A 125 37.77 -3.18 1.85
CA VAL A 125 37.27 -2.18 2.81
C VAL A 125 36.23 -1.26 2.17
N TYR A 126 36.37 -0.95 0.89
CA TYR A 126 35.36 -0.18 0.15
C TYR A 126 34.04 -0.96 0.05
N GLU A 127 34.10 -2.23 -0.35
CA GLU A 127 32.91 -3.10 -0.42
C GLU A 127 32.24 -3.21 0.95
N GLN A 128 33.01 -3.46 2.01
CA GLN A 128 32.48 -3.51 3.37
C GLN A 128 31.77 -2.21 3.78
N LYS A 129 32.34 -1.05 3.43
CA LYS A 129 31.71 0.25 3.72
C LYS A 129 30.41 0.45 2.93
N MET A 130 30.39 0.07 1.67
CA MET A 130 29.18 0.13 0.84
C MET A 130 28.10 -0.84 1.35
N ASP A 131 28.47 -2.04 1.78
CA ASP A 131 27.54 -3.01 2.34
C ASP A 131 26.96 -2.56 3.68
N ASN A 132 27.75 -1.89 4.52
CA ASN A 132 27.24 -1.24 5.72
C ASN A 132 26.19 -0.16 5.39
N LEU A 133 26.43 0.67 4.37
CA LEU A 133 25.45 1.68 3.94
C LEU A 133 24.14 1.02 3.45
N ARG A 134 24.25 -0.06 2.67
CA ARG A 134 23.10 -0.84 2.20
C ARG A 134 22.35 -1.50 3.35
N SER A 135 23.07 -2.01 4.35
CA SER A 135 22.47 -2.57 5.55
C SER A 135 21.61 -1.55 6.29
N PHE A 136 22.08 -0.30 6.43
CA PHE A 136 21.25 0.80 6.97
C PHE A 136 19.98 1.01 6.15
N MET A 137 20.07 0.99 4.83
CA MET A 137 18.89 1.20 3.96
C MET A 137 17.83 0.08 4.06
N THR A 138 18.24 -1.11 4.51
CA THR A 138 17.37 -2.27 4.74
C THR A 138 17.01 -2.50 6.21
N GLU A 139 17.58 -1.71 7.13
CA GLU A 139 17.41 -1.89 8.57
C GLU A 139 15.93 -1.77 8.96
N GLY A 140 15.44 -2.73 9.76
CA GLY A 140 14.01 -2.80 10.14
C GLY A 140 13.10 -3.50 9.12
N CYS A 141 13.64 -3.96 7.99
CA CYS A 141 12.91 -4.76 6.99
C CYS A 141 13.57 -6.11 6.71
N SER A 142 12.79 -7.04 6.13
CA SER A 142 13.33 -8.31 5.63
C SER A 142 14.40 -8.04 4.57
N ASP A 143 15.48 -8.84 4.57
CA ASP A 143 16.74 -8.76 3.81
C ASP A 143 16.68 -8.46 2.28
N ARG A 144 15.50 -8.18 1.72
CA ARG A 144 15.27 -7.88 0.30
C ARG A 144 14.36 -6.67 0.03
N LEU A 145 13.90 -6.00 1.08
CA LEU A 145 13.04 -4.82 0.96
C LEU A 145 13.82 -3.59 1.45
N VAL A 146 14.05 -2.64 0.53
CA VAL A 146 14.55 -1.32 0.90
C VAL A 146 13.39 -0.59 1.56
N CYS A 147 13.59 -0.16 2.81
CA CYS A 147 12.53 0.45 3.59
C CYS A 147 12.84 1.87 4.02
N THR A 148 13.96 2.44 3.57
CA THR A 148 14.43 3.79 3.91
C THR A 148 13.35 4.88 3.84
N ASP A 149 12.27 4.69 3.08
CA ASP A 149 11.17 5.62 2.87
C ASP A 149 9.83 5.19 3.52
N TRP A 150 9.85 4.31 4.52
CA TRP A 150 8.63 3.75 5.13
C TRP A 150 7.65 4.83 5.62
N ILE A 151 8.16 5.91 6.23
CA ILE A 151 7.31 7.01 6.71
C ILE A 151 6.75 7.80 5.54
N ALA A 152 7.59 8.15 4.56
CA ALA A 152 7.15 8.91 3.39
C ALA A 152 6.04 8.19 2.63
N ARG A 153 6.16 6.88 2.49
CA ARG A 153 5.16 6.03 1.83
C ARG A 153 3.85 6.04 2.61
N ASP A 154 3.92 5.85 3.92
CA ASP A 154 2.73 5.80 4.76
C ASP A 154 2.04 7.16 4.85
N VAL A 155 2.79 8.26 4.96
CA VAL A 155 2.26 9.64 4.91
C VAL A 155 1.58 9.89 3.56
N TYR A 156 2.20 9.48 2.46
CA TYR A 156 1.60 9.61 1.13
C TYR A 156 0.24 8.90 1.07
N TYR A 157 0.15 7.66 1.57
CA TYR A 157 -1.12 6.95 1.63
C TYR A 157 -2.13 7.61 2.57
N VAL A 158 -1.71 8.15 3.72
CA VAL A 158 -2.61 8.82 4.66
C VAL A 158 -3.20 10.10 4.07
N TYR A 159 -2.38 10.99 3.49
CA TYR A 159 -2.78 12.35 3.11
C TYR A 159 -3.09 12.54 1.63
N GLN A 160 -2.41 11.82 0.74
CA GLN A 160 -2.57 11.97 -0.71
C GLN A 160 -3.40 10.85 -1.33
N ALA A 161 -3.49 9.69 -0.66
CA ALA A 161 -4.22 8.54 -1.15
C ALA A 161 -5.01 7.80 -0.06
N THR A 162 -5.71 8.55 0.79
CA THR A 162 -6.45 8.05 1.98
C THR A 162 -7.33 6.82 1.71
N PRO A 163 -8.06 6.72 0.57
CA PRO A 163 -8.85 5.53 0.29
C PRO A 163 -8.02 4.23 0.25
N PHE A 164 -6.75 4.31 -0.16
CA PHE A 164 -5.83 3.16 -0.18
C PHE A 164 -5.23 2.83 1.17
N TYR A 165 -4.96 3.84 2.00
CA TYR A 165 -4.60 3.61 3.40
C TYR A 165 -5.66 2.75 4.11
N PHE A 166 -6.94 3.06 3.87
CA PHE A 166 -8.07 2.26 4.33
C PHE A 166 -8.51 1.16 3.35
N GLY A 167 -7.63 0.74 2.43
CA GLY A 167 -7.96 -0.24 1.39
C GLY A 167 -8.41 -1.59 1.94
N TRP A 168 -8.01 -1.94 3.17
CA TRP A 168 -8.48 -3.13 3.87
C TRP A 168 -9.99 -3.08 4.18
N LEU A 169 -10.55 -1.90 4.52
CA LEU A 169 -12.00 -1.72 4.70
C LEU A 169 -12.73 -1.91 3.38
N PHE A 170 -12.19 -1.34 2.30
CA PHE A 170 -12.73 -1.56 0.96
C PHE A 170 -12.69 -3.04 0.58
N GLY A 171 -11.58 -3.72 0.83
CA GLY A 171 -11.40 -5.15 0.57
C GLY A 171 -12.40 -6.03 1.33
N LEU A 172 -12.61 -5.76 2.62
CA LEU A 172 -13.63 -6.43 3.43
C LEU A 172 -15.04 -6.19 2.88
N GLY A 173 -15.36 -4.94 2.53
CA GLY A 173 -16.64 -4.57 1.93
C GLY A 173 -16.87 -5.28 0.59
N ALA A 174 -15.87 -5.30 -0.29
CA ALA A 174 -15.90 -6.00 -1.56
C ALA A 174 -16.07 -7.52 -1.38
N ALA A 175 -15.32 -8.13 -0.46
CA ALA A 175 -15.44 -9.56 -0.17
C ALA A 175 -16.86 -9.93 0.30
N LEU A 176 -17.43 -9.16 1.24
CA LEU A 176 -18.80 -9.35 1.69
C LEU A 176 -19.80 -9.19 0.53
N GLY A 177 -19.66 -8.16 -0.28
CA GLY A 177 -20.56 -7.90 -1.42
C GLY A 177 -20.52 -9.01 -2.47
N LEU A 178 -19.32 -9.51 -2.81
CA LEU A 178 -19.13 -10.61 -3.74
C LEU A 178 -19.67 -11.93 -3.21
N LEU A 179 -19.39 -12.26 -1.94
CA LEU A 179 -19.88 -13.49 -1.32
C LEU A 179 -21.41 -13.51 -1.24
N MET A 180 -22.02 -12.39 -0.87
CA MET A 180 -23.49 -12.29 -0.77
C MET A 180 -24.17 -12.34 -2.14
N SER A 181 -23.54 -11.79 -3.18
CA SER A 181 -24.09 -11.80 -4.55
C SER A 181 -23.94 -13.14 -5.23
N LEU A 182 -22.77 -13.78 -5.08
CA LEU A 182 -22.56 -15.15 -5.51
C LEU A 182 -23.48 -16.13 -4.76
N GLY A 183 -23.61 -15.97 -3.44
CA GLY A 183 -24.50 -16.77 -2.61
C GLY A 183 -25.96 -16.68 -3.03
N LEU A 184 -26.49 -15.48 -3.27
CA LEU A 184 -27.85 -15.31 -3.78
C LEU A 184 -28.04 -15.89 -5.18
N PHE A 185 -27.07 -15.67 -6.06
CA PHE A 185 -27.13 -16.17 -7.44
C PHE A 185 -27.13 -17.70 -7.48
N ALA A 186 -26.20 -18.34 -6.78
CA ALA A 186 -26.13 -19.79 -6.64
C ALA A 186 -27.42 -20.33 -6.01
N TYR A 187 -27.89 -19.69 -4.93
CA TYR A 187 -29.11 -20.08 -4.23
C TYR A 187 -30.37 -20.01 -5.12
N VAL A 188 -30.57 -18.94 -5.88
CA VAL A 188 -31.73 -18.77 -6.77
C VAL A 188 -31.70 -19.79 -7.92
N ASN A 189 -30.52 -20.02 -8.52
CA ASN A 189 -30.38 -20.94 -9.64
C ASN A 189 -30.46 -22.41 -9.20
N LEU A 190 -29.86 -22.77 -8.05
CA LEU A 190 -30.00 -24.10 -7.46
C LEU A 190 -31.44 -24.35 -7.03
N ALA A 191 -32.08 -23.44 -6.28
CA ALA A 191 -33.48 -23.59 -5.90
C ALA A 191 -34.42 -23.74 -7.12
N GLY A 192 -34.13 -23.05 -8.23
CA GLY A 192 -34.83 -23.22 -9.50
C GLY A 192 -34.68 -24.63 -10.09
N ARG A 193 -33.45 -25.16 -10.14
CA ARG A 193 -33.19 -26.54 -10.61
C ARG A 193 -33.81 -27.60 -9.71
N TRP A 194 -33.77 -27.42 -8.39
CA TRP A 194 -34.35 -28.36 -7.43
C TRP A 194 -35.88 -28.40 -7.49
N ARG A 195 -36.54 -27.25 -7.71
CA ARG A 195 -37.99 -27.20 -8.00
C ARG A 195 -38.33 -27.93 -9.29
N ALA A 196 -37.54 -27.73 -10.34
CA ALA A 196 -37.73 -28.44 -11.61
C ALA A 196 -37.55 -29.96 -11.47
N ALA A 197 -36.64 -30.40 -10.60
CA ALA A 197 -36.35 -31.82 -10.37
C ALA A 197 -37.27 -32.51 -9.32
N ARG A 198 -38.18 -31.78 -8.64
CA ARG A 198 -39.11 -32.29 -7.59
C ARG A 198 -38.43 -33.09 -6.45
N VAL A 199 -37.17 -32.79 -6.12
CA VAL A 199 -36.35 -33.65 -5.23
C VAL A 199 -36.60 -33.40 -3.73
N ARG A 200 -37.12 -32.24 -3.31
CA ARG A 200 -37.47 -31.93 -1.90
C ARG A 200 -38.58 -30.86 -1.80
N PRO A 201 -39.35 -30.78 -0.70
CA PRO A 201 -40.23 -29.65 -0.46
C PRO A 201 -39.40 -28.36 -0.40
N PRO A 202 -39.82 -27.29 -1.10
CA PRO A 202 -39.10 -26.02 -1.09
C PRO A 202 -39.06 -25.46 0.33
N ILE A 203 -37.94 -24.83 0.70
CA ILE A 203 -37.79 -24.10 1.97
C ILE A 203 -39.00 -23.16 2.14
N PRO A 204 -39.64 -23.13 3.32
CA PRO A 204 -40.82 -22.30 3.54
C PRO A 204 -40.51 -20.84 3.23
N MET A 205 -41.42 -20.19 2.50
CA MET A 205 -41.19 -18.87 1.95
C MET A 205 -40.96 -17.80 3.03
N GLU A 206 -41.48 -18.03 4.24
CA GLU A 206 -41.24 -17.21 5.43
C GLU A 206 -39.80 -17.25 5.95
N VAL A 207 -39.15 -18.43 5.93
CA VAL A 207 -37.74 -18.57 6.31
C VAL A 207 -36.87 -17.80 5.32
N LEU A 208 -37.25 -17.87 4.04
CA LEU A 208 -36.60 -17.19 2.93
C LEU A 208 -36.69 -15.66 3.01
N THR A 209 -37.88 -15.11 3.29
CA THR A 209 -38.06 -13.67 3.49
C THR A 209 -37.37 -13.20 4.76
N ARG A 210 -37.35 -14.01 5.83
CA ARG A 210 -36.63 -13.71 7.07
C ARG A 210 -35.12 -13.63 6.84
N VAL A 211 -34.50 -14.64 6.21
CA VAL A 211 -33.06 -14.64 5.92
C VAL A 211 -32.69 -13.50 4.97
N ARG A 212 -33.51 -13.22 3.95
CA ARG A 212 -33.29 -12.09 3.06
C ARG A 212 -33.32 -10.75 3.79
N ARG A 213 -34.30 -10.53 4.66
CA ARG A 213 -34.50 -9.26 5.35
C ARG A 213 -33.51 -9.01 6.48
N TRP A 214 -33.15 -10.07 7.22
CA TRP A 214 -32.38 -9.95 8.45
C TRP A 214 -30.92 -10.35 8.33
N VAL A 215 -30.53 -11.05 7.27
CA VAL A 215 -29.13 -11.48 7.07
C VAL A 215 -28.58 -10.84 5.79
N ILE A 216 -29.25 -11.06 4.67
CA ILE A 216 -28.70 -10.65 3.37
C ILE A 216 -28.64 -9.13 3.21
N LEU A 217 -29.76 -8.46 3.44
CA LEU A 217 -29.87 -7.02 3.20
C LEU A 217 -28.96 -6.20 4.13
N PRO A 218 -28.86 -6.52 5.44
CA PRO A 218 -27.88 -5.88 6.33
C PRO A 218 -26.42 -6.09 5.89
N LEU A 219 -26.06 -7.29 5.43
CA LEU A 219 -24.68 -7.56 4.97
C LEU A 219 -24.33 -6.81 3.68
N TYR A 220 -25.29 -6.58 2.79
CA TYR A 220 -25.07 -5.68 1.65
C TYR A 220 -24.92 -4.23 2.06
N LEU A 221 -25.78 -3.74 2.97
CA LEU A 221 -25.64 -2.38 3.48
C LEU A 221 -24.28 -2.20 4.16
N LEU A 222 -23.83 -3.19 4.94
CA LEU A 222 -22.50 -3.19 5.54
C LEU A 222 -21.39 -3.21 4.48
N SER A 223 -21.52 -4.04 3.44
CA SER A 223 -20.58 -4.08 2.30
C SER A 223 -20.43 -2.70 1.65
N PHE A 224 -21.55 -2.05 1.31
CA PHE A 224 -21.52 -0.71 0.71
C PHE A 224 -20.98 0.35 1.68
N ALA A 225 -21.34 0.27 2.97
CA ALA A 225 -20.79 1.17 3.98
C ALA A 225 -19.27 1.03 4.09
N LEU A 226 -18.75 -0.20 4.14
CA LEU A 226 -17.32 -0.48 4.22
C LEU A 226 -16.56 -0.06 2.94
N MET A 227 -17.17 -0.21 1.76
CA MET A 227 -16.57 0.26 0.51
C MET A 227 -16.60 1.79 0.39
N GLY A 228 -17.61 2.46 0.93
CA GLY A 228 -17.75 3.92 0.89
C GLY A 228 -16.95 4.65 1.98
N LEU A 229 -16.75 4.02 3.14
CA LEU A 229 -16.10 4.62 4.30
C LEU A 229 -14.69 5.17 4.00
N PRO A 230 -13.80 4.49 3.26
CA PRO A 230 -12.49 5.03 2.88
C PRO A 230 -12.55 6.36 2.13
N PHE A 231 -13.57 6.55 1.28
CA PHE A 231 -13.77 7.79 0.54
C PHE A 231 -14.31 8.90 1.44
N LEU A 232 -15.23 8.57 2.35
CA LEU A 232 -15.73 9.53 3.34
C LEU A 232 -14.63 9.99 4.28
N LEU A 233 -13.78 9.07 4.74
CA LEU A 233 -12.59 9.39 5.54
C LEU A 233 -11.64 10.30 4.76
N GLY A 234 -11.41 10.03 3.46
CA GLY A 234 -10.62 10.93 2.61
C GLY A 234 -11.17 12.35 2.44
N LEU A 235 -12.48 12.56 2.63
CA LEU A 235 -13.08 13.90 2.61
C LEU A 235 -12.86 14.65 3.94
N ILE A 236 -12.74 13.92 5.04
CA ILE A 236 -12.43 14.46 6.36
C ILE A 236 -10.91 14.53 6.46
N ARG A 237 -10.30 15.47 5.72
CA ARG A 237 -8.87 15.73 5.85
C ARG A 237 -8.58 16.24 7.27
N PRO A 238 -7.61 15.67 8.01
CA PRO A 238 -7.04 16.34 9.16
C PRO A 238 -6.27 17.61 8.75
#